data_AF-A0A126RNF8-F1
#
_entry.id   AF-A0A126RNF8-F1
#
_cell.length_a   1.000
_cell.length_b   1.000
_cell.length_c   1.000
_cell.angle_alpha   90.00
_cell.angle_beta   90.00
_cell.angle_gamma   90.00
#
_symmetry.space_group_name_H-M   'P 1'
#
loop_
_entity.id
_entity.type
_entity.pdbx_description
1 polymer ?
#
loop_
_entity_poly.entity_id
_entity_poly.type
_entity_poly.pdbx_seq_one_letter_code
_entity_poly.pdbx_strand_id
1 'polypeptide(L)'
;MRKIAVIAGLWIAMLAAPCLAADADPCGANLICASDPQTVIRALQAEGYKAALSKSAQTGNPKIESAASGYNYTIYFYECEQTRQCGSLQFQVSFEDDGGNTPQLANKWNKDKRFAQMSVWDDGSLALAYDVTTVGGLNQKNFADVVDWWAVMLGEAGKFFKDNPAPAK
;
A
#
# COMPACT_ATOMS: atom_id res chain seq x y z
N MET A 1 -33.31 17.08 59.12
CA MET A 1 -32.70 17.67 57.91
C MET A 1 -31.24 17.24 57.83
N ARG A 2 -30.92 16.25 57.00
CA ARG A 2 -29.58 15.64 56.90
C ARG A 2 -29.11 15.86 55.46
N LYS A 3 -28.11 16.73 55.28
CA LYS A 3 -27.60 17.15 53.96
C LYS A 3 -26.85 15.98 53.32
N ILE A 4 -27.33 15.51 52.17
CA ILE A 4 -26.64 14.53 51.32
C ILE A 4 -25.67 15.33 50.45
N ALA A 5 -24.37 15.15 50.65
CA ALA A 5 -23.34 15.70 49.79
C ALA A 5 -23.28 14.86 48.50
N VAL A 6 -23.57 15.49 47.36
CA VAL A 6 -23.42 14.89 46.03
C VAL A 6 -21.95 15.01 45.66
N ILE A 7 -21.25 13.86 45.56
CA ILE A 7 -19.90 13.79 45.00
C ILE A 7 -20.06 13.76 43.47
N ALA A 8 -19.69 14.85 42.81
CA ALA A 8 -19.60 14.91 41.36
C ALA A 8 -18.40 14.06 40.90
N GLY A 9 -18.65 12.85 40.40
CA GLY A 9 -17.63 12.04 39.73
C GLY A 9 -17.34 12.63 38.35
N LEU A 10 -16.15 13.21 38.17
CA LEU A 10 -15.61 13.50 36.84
C LEU A 10 -15.27 12.16 36.16
N TRP A 11 -16.10 11.77 35.19
CA TRP A 11 -15.76 10.70 34.26
C TRP A 11 -14.84 11.27 33.18
N ILE A 12 -13.53 11.01 33.29
CA ILE A 12 -12.59 11.22 32.19
C ILE A 12 -12.82 10.08 31.20
N ALA A 13 -13.57 10.35 30.13
CA ALA A 13 -13.61 9.48 28.97
C ALA A 13 -12.24 9.56 28.27
N MET A 14 -11.36 8.58 28.52
CA MET A 14 -10.17 8.39 27.69
C MET A 14 -10.64 7.99 26.29
N LEU A 15 -10.64 8.95 25.37
CA LEU A 15 -10.73 8.67 23.94
C LEU A 15 -9.44 7.93 23.57
N ALA A 16 -9.51 6.61 23.42
CA ALA A 16 -8.45 5.83 22.82
C ALA A 16 -8.30 6.30 21.37
N ALA A 17 -7.34 7.19 21.12
CA ALA A 17 -6.95 7.52 19.76
C ALA A 17 -6.42 6.22 19.12
N PRO A 18 -6.95 5.78 17.96
CA PRO A 18 -6.38 4.67 17.24
C PRO A 18 -4.95 5.07 16.83
N CYS A 19 -3.98 4.50 17.54
CA CYS A 19 -2.57 4.63 17.21
C CYS A 19 -2.34 3.72 16.00
N LEU A 20 -2.40 4.30 14.79
CA LEU A 20 -1.78 3.65 13.63
C LEU A 20 -0.28 3.59 13.96
N ALA A 21 0.23 2.37 14.17
CA ALA A 21 1.59 2.18 14.66
C ALA A 21 2.59 2.58 13.58
N ALA A 22 3.12 3.80 13.68
CA ALA A 22 4.32 4.18 12.94
C ALA A 22 5.48 3.28 13.38
N ASP A 23 6.37 2.92 12.44
CA ASP A 23 7.58 2.17 12.78
C ASP A 23 8.65 3.14 13.28
N ALA A 24 8.60 3.41 14.60
CA ALA A 24 9.52 4.32 15.26
C ALA A 24 10.92 3.74 15.43
N ASP A 25 11.07 2.41 15.29
CA ASP A 25 12.35 1.74 15.43
C ASP A 25 13.21 1.97 14.17
N PRO A 26 14.51 2.26 14.33
CA PRO A 26 15.41 2.33 13.18
C PRO A 26 15.43 1.00 12.43
N CYS A 27 15.42 1.06 11.09
CA CYS A 27 15.55 -0.13 10.27
C CYS A 27 16.83 -0.89 10.63
N GLY A 28 16.70 -2.18 10.95
CA GLY A 28 17.83 -3.03 11.33
C GLY A 28 18.86 -3.16 10.20
N ALA A 29 20.11 -3.44 10.57
CA ALA A 29 21.17 -3.66 9.59
C ALA A 29 20.82 -4.79 8.62
N ASN A 30 20.98 -4.55 7.32
CA ASN A 30 20.63 -5.47 6.23
C ASN A 30 19.14 -5.83 6.12
N LEU A 31 18.26 -5.08 6.79
CA LEU A 31 16.82 -5.19 6.61
C LEU A 31 16.31 -4.16 5.61
N ILE A 32 15.10 -4.39 5.13
CA ILE A 32 14.38 -3.58 4.18
C ILE A 32 13.12 -3.10 4.88
N CYS A 33 13.03 -1.78 5.05
CA CYS A 33 11.97 -1.15 5.83
C CYS A 33 11.43 0.08 5.10
N ALA A 34 10.13 0.32 5.20
CA ALA A 34 9.52 1.56 4.75
C ALA A 34 10.05 2.78 5.52
N SER A 35 10.51 2.58 6.76
CA SER A 35 11.15 3.62 7.58
C SER A 35 12.49 4.12 7.01
N ASP A 36 13.14 3.36 6.11
CA ASP A 36 14.29 3.78 5.31
C ASP A 36 14.08 3.45 3.82
N PRO A 37 13.52 4.39 3.02
CA PRO A 37 13.26 4.18 1.59
C PRO A 37 14.47 3.75 0.77
N GLN A 38 15.70 4.06 1.21
CA GLN A 38 16.90 3.65 0.48
C GLN A 38 17.14 2.13 0.54
N THR A 39 16.67 1.46 1.59
CA THR A 39 16.72 0.00 1.69
C THR A 39 15.84 -0.65 0.62
N VAL A 40 14.64 -0.12 0.40
CA VAL A 40 13.67 -0.58 -0.61
C VAL A 40 14.24 -0.40 -2.02
N ILE A 41 14.85 0.74 -2.31
CA ILE A 41 15.49 1.03 -3.61
C ILE A 41 16.59 0.00 -3.90
N ARG A 42 17.52 -0.19 -2.96
CA ARG A 42 18.63 -1.13 -3.14
C ARG A 42 18.13 -2.56 -3.33
N ALA A 43 17.10 -2.95 -2.58
CA ALA A 43 16.51 -4.28 -2.68
C ALA A 43 15.84 -4.52 -4.04
N LEU A 44 15.08 -3.56 -4.56
CA LEU A 44 14.49 -3.62 -5.91
C LEU A 44 15.58 -3.72 -6.99
N GLN A 45 16.63 -2.91 -6.87
CA GLN A 45 17.75 -2.91 -7.81
C GLN A 45 18.54 -4.22 -7.78
N ALA A 46 18.67 -4.85 -6.61
CA ALA A 46 19.29 -6.17 -6.47
C ALA A 46 18.50 -7.26 -7.21
N GLU A 47 17.18 -7.14 -7.27
CA GLU A 47 16.29 -8.01 -8.07
C GLU A 47 16.19 -7.57 -9.55
N GLY A 48 16.96 -6.56 -9.98
CA GLY A 48 17.04 -6.12 -11.37
C GLY A 48 15.99 -5.09 -11.80
N TYR A 49 15.18 -4.57 -10.87
CA TYR A 49 14.17 -3.57 -11.17
C TYR A 49 14.73 -2.14 -11.14
N LYS A 50 14.12 -1.25 -11.92
CA LYS A 50 14.32 0.19 -11.77
C LYS A 50 13.64 0.64 -10.47
N ALA A 51 14.21 1.65 -9.81
CA ALA A 51 13.63 2.24 -8.62
C ALA A 51 13.98 3.73 -8.58
N ALA A 52 13.03 4.57 -8.98
CA ALA A 52 13.18 6.03 -8.95
C ALA A 52 12.46 6.59 -7.72
N LEU A 53 13.21 7.16 -6.77
CA LEU A 53 12.64 7.76 -5.57
C LEU A 53 12.15 9.18 -5.85
N SER A 54 10.92 9.46 -5.45
CA SER A 54 10.32 10.80 -5.49
C SER A 54 9.35 10.97 -4.32
N LYS A 55 8.47 11.98 -4.39
CA LYS A 55 7.48 12.26 -3.33
C LYS A 55 6.07 12.27 -3.91
N SER A 56 5.11 11.77 -3.14
CA SER A 56 3.70 11.92 -3.43
C SER A 56 3.32 13.41 -3.41
N ALA A 57 2.66 13.89 -4.47
CA ALA A 57 2.16 15.26 -4.51
C ALA A 57 1.02 15.50 -3.51
N GLN A 58 0.29 14.44 -3.16
CA GLN A 58 -0.86 14.52 -2.25
C GLN A 58 -0.44 14.52 -0.78
N THR A 59 0.49 13.64 -0.40
CA THR A 59 0.87 13.44 1.01
C THR A 59 2.24 13.98 1.37
N GLY A 60 3.11 14.23 0.38
CA GLY A 60 4.53 14.54 0.61
C GLY A 60 5.38 13.34 1.02
N ASN A 61 4.77 12.17 1.28
CA ASN A 61 5.46 10.94 1.64
C ASN A 61 6.37 10.45 0.49
N PRO A 62 7.40 9.66 0.81
CA PRO A 62 8.19 8.99 -0.22
C PRO A 62 7.32 8.11 -1.13
N LYS A 63 7.72 8.02 -2.39
CA LYS A 63 7.23 7.01 -3.32
C LYS A 63 8.35 6.55 -4.24
N ILE A 64 8.25 5.34 -4.77
CA ILE A 64 9.20 4.79 -5.74
C ILE A 64 8.47 4.42 -7.02
N GLU A 65 8.91 4.94 -8.16
CA GLU A 65 8.45 4.50 -9.48
C GLU A 65 9.30 3.33 -10.00
N SER A 66 8.63 2.29 -10.52
CA SER A 66 9.23 1.08 -11.08
C SER A 66 8.38 0.50 -12.22
N ALA A 67 8.81 -0.61 -12.82
CA ALA A 67 8.08 -1.31 -13.86
C ALA A 67 8.31 -2.82 -13.81
N ALA A 68 7.25 -3.60 -14.07
CA ALA A 68 7.29 -5.06 -14.17
C ALA A 68 6.14 -5.55 -15.06
N SER A 69 6.32 -6.70 -15.73
CA SER A 69 5.27 -7.35 -16.54
C SER A 69 4.59 -6.43 -17.57
N GLY A 70 5.31 -5.42 -18.09
CA GLY A 70 4.79 -4.44 -19.05
C GLY A 70 4.03 -3.25 -18.45
N TYR A 71 3.92 -3.18 -17.11
CA TYR A 71 3.25 -2.10 -16.40
C TYR A 71 4.24 -1.22 -15.65
N ASN A 72 4.04 0.09 -15.72
CA ASN A 72 4.66 1.03 -14.78
C ASN A 72 3.79 1.04 -13.51
N TYR A 73 4.43 0.96 -12.35
CA TYR A 73 3.75 0.98 -11.06
C TYR A 73 4.49 1.88 -10.08
N THR A 74 3.78 2.28 -9.02
CA THR A 74 4.32 3.09 -7.93
C THR A 74 4.28 2.30 -6.64
N ILE A 75 5.34 2.39 -5.85
CA ILE A 75 5.37 1.91 -4.47
C ILE A 75 5.19 3.12 -3.57
N TYR A 76 4.06 3.20 -2.90
CA TYR A 76 3.73 4.25 -1.95
C TYR A 76 4.13 3.85 -0.54
N PHE A 77 4.53 4.84 0.27
CA PHE A 77 4.89 4.65 1.66
C PHE A 77 3.77 5.18 2.55
N TYR A 78 3.30 4.33 3.47
CA TYR A 78 2.15 4.58 4.34
C TYR A 78 2.54 4.56 5.82
N GLU A 79 1.62 5.05 6.66
CA GLU A 79 1.79 5.14 8.13
C GLU A 79 3.03 5.97 8.51
N CYS A 80 3.38 6.96 7.70
CA CYS A 80 4.52 7.84 7.94
C CYS A 80 4.19 8.91 8.98
N GLU A 81 5.12 9.18 9.88
CA GLU A 81 5.10 10.34 10.76
C GLU A 81 5.92 11.48 10.14
N GLN A 82 5.29 12.63 9.87
CA GLN A 82 5.94 13.81 9.27
C GLN A 82 6.74 13.47 7.99
N THR A 83 6.18 12.62 7.12
CA THR A 83 6.80 12.12 5.88
C THR A 83 8.04 11.23 6.08
N ARG A 84 8.25 10.70 7.28
CA ARG A 84 9.36 9.83 7.68
C ARG A 84 8.82 8.60 8.43
N GLN A 85 9.69 7.64 8.74
CA GLN A 85 9.37 6.51 9.64
C GLN A 85 8.07 5.77 9.26
N CYS A 86 7.91 5.49 7.96
CA CYS A 86 6.75 4.80 7.42
C CYS A 86 6.73 3.33 7.86
N GLY A 87 5.54 2.76 8.06
CA GLY A 87 5.37 1.37 8.53
C GLY A 87 5.18 0.34 7.41
N SER A 88 4.61 0.76 6.28
CA SER A 88 4.22 -0.15 5.20
C SER A 88 4.44 0.44 3.81
N LEU A 89 4.42 -0.46 2.84
CA LEU A 89 4.50 -0.20 1.41
C LEU A 89 3.22 -0.65 0.73
N GLN A 90 2.78 0.08 -0.29
CA GLN A 90 1.75 -0.38 -1.21
C GLN A 90 2.28 -0.31 -2.64
N PHE A 91 2.31 -1.44 -3.32
CA PHE A 91 2.56 -1.51 -4.75
C PHE A 91 1.25 -1.22 -5.46
N GLN A 92 1.22 -0.27 -6.38
CA GLN A 92 -0.01 0.15 -7.05
C GLN A 92 0.23 0.44 -8.54
N VAL A 93 -0.69 -0.07 -9.37
CA VAL A 93 -0.92 0.40 -10.73
C VAL A 93 -2.37 0.88 -10.85
N SER A 94 -2.59 1.95 -11.62
CA SER A 94 -3.93 2.49 -11.90
C SER A 94 -4.22 2.42 -13.40
N PHE A 95 -5.48 2.19 -13.72
CA PHE A 95 -6.04 2.13 -15.07
C PHE A 95 -7.07 3.24 -15.19
N GLU A 96 -6.92 4.07 -16.22
CA GLU A 96 -7.86 5.16 -16.51
C GLU A 96 -9.27 4.62 -16.77
N ASP A 97 -10.28 5.48 -16.62
CA ASP A 97 -11.66 5.14 -16.95
C ASP A 97 -11.81 4.81 -18.44
N ASP A 98 -12.23 3.58 -18.73
CA ASP A 98 -12.55 3.08 -20.06
C ASP A 98 -14.04 2.71 -20.23
N GLY A 99 -14.87 3.02 -19.23
CA GLY A 99 -16.28 2.64 -19.15
C GLY A 99 -16.53 1.19 -18.70
N GLY A 100 -15.49 0.38 -18.49
CA GLY A 100 -15.56 -1.00 -18.00
C GLY A 100 -15.20 -1.16 -16.52
N ASN A 101 -14.55 -0.17 -15.92
CA ASN A 101 -14.15 -0.18 -14.52
C ASN A 101 -15.38 -0.13 -13.59
N THR A 102 -15.75 -1.28 -13.01
CA THR A 102 -16.89 -1.38 -12.10
C THR A 102 -16.53 -2.08 -10.79
N PRO A 103 -17.20 -1.78 -9.67
CA PRO A 103 -17.03 -2.52 -8.43
C PRO A 103 -17.26 -4.04 -8.59
N GLN A 104 -18.14 -4.43 -9.51
CA GLN A 104 -18.41 -5.84 -9.83
C GLN A 104 -17.20 -6.50 -10.51
N LEU A 105 -16.55 -5.80 -11.46
CA LEU A 105 -15.32 -6.26 -12.09
C LEU A 105 -14.19 -6.39 -11.05
N ALA A 106 -14.01 -5.36 -10.21
CA ALA A 106 -13.03 -5.38 -9.13
C ALA A 106 -13.26 -6.54 -8.14
N ASN A 107 -14.51 -6.78 -7.75
CA ASN A 107 -14.85 -7.89 -6.86
C ASN A 107 -14.67 -9.26 -7.53
N LYS A 108 -14.86 -9.37 -8.85
CA LYS A 108 -14.54 -10.60 -9.60
C LYS A 108 -13.05 -10.93 -9.49
N TRP A 109 -12.17 -9.95 -9.63
CA TRP A 109 -10.74 -10.12 -9.37
C TRP A 109 -10.48 -10.55 -7.92
N ASN A 110 -11.00 -9.80 -6.94
CA ASN A 110 -10.76 -10.02 -5.52
C ASN A 110 -11.22 -11.40 -5.02
N LYS A 111 -12.26 -11.97 -5.64
CA LYS A 111 -12.75 -13.32 -5.33
C LYS A 111 -11.74 -14.41 -5.72
N ASP A 112 -11.04 -14.21 -6.83
CA ASP A 112 -10.24 -15.27 -7.48
C ASP A 112 -8.73 -15.09 -7.25
N LYS A 113 -8.28 -13.90 -6.81
CA LYS A 113 -6.86 -13.55 -6.63
C LYS A 113 -6.57 -13.16 -5.20
N ARG A 114 -5.52 -13.75 -4.62
CA ARG A 114 -5.19 -13.65 -3.19
C ARG A 114 -4.29 -12.46 -2.84
N PHE A 115 -3.36 -12.10 -3.72
CA PHE A 115 -2.19 -11.26 -3.36
C PHE A 115 -2.26 -9.83 -3.89
N ALA A 116 -3.34 -9.43 -4.56
CA ALA A 116 -3.56 -8.03 -4.90
C ALA A 116 -5.05 -7.74 -4.96
N GLN A 117 -5.44 -6.52 -4.64
CA GLN A 117 -6.82 -6.08 -4.58
C GLN A 117 -7.11 -5.05 -5.66
N MET A 118 -8.29 -5.15 -6.27
CA MET A 118 -8.81 -4.13 -7.16
C MET A 118 -9.84 -3.26 -6.45
N SER A 119 -9.80 -1.95 -6.72
CA SER A 119 -10.78 -0.97 -6.28
C SER A 119 -11.06 0.06 -7.37
N VAL A 120 -12.32 0.49 -7.49
CA VAL A 120 -12.72 1.58 -8.38
C VAL A 120 -12.80 2.87 -7.57
N TRP A 121 -12.29 3.96 -8.13
CA TRP A 121 -12.26 5.28 -7.51
C TRP A 121 -13.36 6.19 -8.09
N ASP A 122 -13.59 7.32 -7.43
CA ASP A 122 -14.68 8.24 -7.75
C ASP A 122 -14.60 8.84 -9.16
N ASP A 123 -13.40 8.88 -9.74
CA ASP A 123 -13.14 9.34 -11.12
C ASP A 123 -13.32 8.24 -12.19
N GLY A 124 -13.77 7.05 -11.79
CA GLY A 124 -13.94 5.90 -12.68
C GLY A 124 -12.65 5.12 -12.94
N SER A 125 -11.50 5.56 -12.41
CA SER A 125 -10.26 4.80 -12.51
C SER A 125 -10.32 3.52 -11.65
N LEU A 126 -9.56 2.52 -12.05
CA LEU A 126 -9.42 1.25 -11.34
C LEU A 126 -7.98 1.12 -10.86
N ALA A 127 -7.78 0.89 -9.57
CA ALA A 127 -6.47 0.61 -9.00
C ALA A 127 -6.33 -0.88 -8.68
N LEU A 128 -5.17 -1.46 -9.01
CA LEU A 128 -4.70 -2.73 -8.48
C LEU A 128 -3.60 -2.44 -7.45
N ALA A 129 -3.78 -2.91 -6.22
CA ALA A 129 -2.87 -2.63 -5.11
C ALA A 129 -2.42 -3.91 -4.38
N TYR A 130 -1.20 -3.91 -3.86
CA TYR A 130 -0.65 -4.94 -2.99
C TYR A 130 0.10 -4.30 -1.81
N ASP A 131 -0.49 -4.42 -0.62
CA ASP A 131 0.02 -3.88 0.63
C ASP A 131 0.95 -4.85 1.37
N VAL A 132 2.05 -4.30 1.91
CA VAL A 132 3.12 -5.05 2.56
C VAL A 132 3.58 -4.29 3.79
N THR A 133 3.38 -4.87 4.97
CA THR A 133 3.99 -4.34 6.21
C THR A 133 5.48 -4.59 6.20
N THR A 134 6.24 -3.62 6.71
CA THR A 134 7.69 -3.73 6.88
C THR A 134 8.14 -3.54 8.33
N VAL A 135 7.19 -3.50 9.27
CA VAL A 135 7.47 -3.37 10.69
C VAL A 135 8.31 -4.56 11.16
N GLY A 136 9.44 -4.28 11.79
CA GLY A 136 10.45 -5.28 12.17
C GLY A 136 11.41 -5.68 11.02
N GLY A 137 11.21 -5.15 9.82
CA GLY A 137 12.07 -5.28 8.66
C GLY A 137 11.94 -6.61 7.90
N LEU A 138 12.04 -6.53 6.58
CA LEU A 138 12.13 -7.70 5.70
C LEU A 138 13.60 -7.99 5.37
N ASN A 139 14.00 -9.26 5.35
CA ASN A 139 15.28 -9.62 4.73
C ASN A 139 15.15 -9.63 3.19
N GLN A 140 16.29 -9.64 2.49
CA GLN A 140 16.32 -9.63 1.02
C GLN A 140 15.48 -10.76 0.40
N LYS A 141 15.56 -11.98 0.94
CA LYS A 141 14.80 -13.13 0.40
C LYS A 141 13.29 -12.92 0.52
N ASN A 142 12.81 -12.36 1.63
CA ASN A 142 11.38 -12.08 1.81
C ASN A 142 10.92 -10.92 0.93
N PHE A 143 11.73 -9.87 0.77
CA PHE A 143 11.38 -8.77 -0.11
C PHE A 143 11.38 -9.18 -1.58
N ALA A 144 12.32 -10.04 -2.01
CA ALA A 144 12.31 -10.61 -3.35
C ALA A 144 11.01 -11.37 -3.64
N ASP A 145 10.55 -12.21 -2.70
CA ASP A 145 9.28 -12.94 -2.84
C ASP A 145 8.06 -12.00 -2.95
N VAL A 146 8.06 -10.89 -2.20
CA VAL A 146 7.05 -9.83 -2.31
C VAL A 146 7.01 -9.25 -3.74
N VAL A 147 8.18 -8.91 -4.29
CA VAL A 147 8.28 -8.33 -5.63
C VAL A 147 7.90 -9.35 -6.71
N ASP A 148 8.26 -10.63 -6.53
CA ASP A 148 7.88 -11.72 -7.43
C ASP A 148 6.35 -11.91 -7.47
N TRP A 149 5.70 -11.94 -6.30
CA TRP A 149 4.23 -12.02 -6.24
C TRP A 149 3.56 -10.82 -6.89
N TRP A 150 4.11 -9.62 -6.72
CA TRP A 150 3.62 -8.43 -7.42
C TRP A 150 3.73 -8.58 -8.94
N ALA A 151 4.87 -9.03 -9.45
CA ALA A 151 5.07 -9.25 -10.89
C ALA A 151 4.11 -10.31 -11.45
N VAL A 152 3.84 -11.38 -10.69
CA VAL A 152 2.82 -12.40 -11.02
C VAL A 152 1.43 -11.77 -11.07
N MET A 153 1.03 -10.97 -10.07
CA MET A 153 -0.29 -10.32 -10.04
C MET A 153 -0.46 -9.35 -11.22
N LEU A 154 0.57 -8.61 -11.62
CA LEU A 154 0.53 -7.77 -12.82
C LEU A 154 0.34 -8.60 -14.11
N GLY A 155 1.02 -9.75 -14.22
CA GLY A 155 0.83 -10.67 -15.34
C GLY A 155 -0.58 -11.26 -15.39
N GLU A 156 -1.15 -11.58 -14.23
CA GLU A 156 -2.53 -12.06 -14.11
C GLU A 156 -3.55 -10.96 -14.43
N ALA A 157 -3.29 -9.70 -14.06
CA ALA A 157 -4.13 -8.57 -14.42
C ALA A 157 -4.23 -8.40 -15.94
N GLY A 158 -3.11 -8.54 -16.65
CA GLY A 158 -3.09 -8.51 -18.12
C GLY A 158 -3.92 -9.62 -18.78
N LYS A 159 -4.04 -10.80 -18.16
CA LYS A 159 -4.95 -11.86 -18.62
C LYS A 159 -6.39 -11.53 -18.27
N PHE A 160 -6.63 -11.07 -17.05
CA PHE A 160 -7.95 -10.72 -16.54
C PHE A 160 -8.65 -9.68 -17.41
N PHE A 161 -7.98 -8.61 -17.84
CA PHE A 161 -8.58 -7.61 -18.72
C PHE A 161 -8.80 -8.09 -20.15
N LYS A 162 -8.03 -9.08 -20.64
CA LYS A 162 -8.31 -9.72 -21.94
C LYS A 162 -9.59 -10.56 -21.90
N ASP A 163 -9.81 -11.25 -20.79
CA ASP A 163 -10.99 -12.09 -20.58
C ASP A 163 -12.24 -11.27 -20.18
N ASN A 164 -12.04 -10.02 -19.73
CA ASN A 164 -13.09 -9.10 -19.31
C ASN A 164 -12.86 -7.74 -19.99
N PRO A 165 -12.99 -7.65 -21.33
CA PRO A 165 -12.69 -6.43 -22.05
C PRO A 165 -13.69 -5.33 -21.70
N ALA A 166 -13.23 -4.08 -21.81
CA ALA A 166 -14.10 -2.92 -21.71
C ALA A 166 -15.25 -3.00 -22.72
N PRO A 167 -16.44 -2.44 -22.41
CA PRO A 167 -17.54 -2.35 -23.36
C PRO A 167 -17.10 -1.66 -24.65
N ALA A 168 -17.60 -2.16 -25.79
CA ALA A 168 -17.45 -1.44 -27.05
C ALA A 168 -18.18 -0.09 -26.93
N LYS A 169 -17.49 0.99 -27.32
CA LYS A 169 -18.06 2.34 -27.40
C LYS A 169 -19.15 2.42 -28.47
#